data_AF-A0A8T5BE55-F1
#
_entry.id   AF-A0A8T5BE55-F1
#
_cell.length_a   1.000
_cell.length_b   1.000
_cell.length_c   1.000
_cell.angle_alpha   90.00
_cell.angle_beta   90.00
_cell.angle_gamma   90.00
#
_symmetry.space_group_name_H-M   'P 1'
#
loop_
_entity.id
_entity.type
_entity.pdbx_description
1 polymer ?
#
loop_
_entity_poly.entity_id
_entity_poly.type
_entity_poly.pdbx_seq_one_letter_code
_entity_poly.pdbx_strand_id
1 'polypeptide(L)'
;MKRRGATVVRVEDASTLIIRPYMAVRLAGVEAPLRGSPEAEMARRKLEELTLNKKIEFEVQEWDRLGCGIAMVWLDGSSLNEAMRTYIEGLGKKN
;
A
#
# COMPACT_ATOMS: atom_id res chain seq x y z
N MET A 1 19.35 -6.63 0.48
CA MET A 1 18.89 -5.79 -0.66
C MET A 1 18.75 -4.35 -0.17
N LYS A 2 18.77 -3.34 -1.05
CA LYS A 2 18.81 -1.92 -0.65
C LYS A 2 17.41 -1.30 -0.77
N ARG A 3 16.93 -0.69 0.31
CA ARG A 3 15.67 0.10 0.29
C ARG A 3 15.82 1.29 -0.65
N ARG A 4 14.75 1.57 -1.41
CA ARG A 4 14.65 2.74 -2.31
C ARG A 4 13.62 3.71 -1.75
N GLY A 5 13.88 5.00 -1.88
CA GLY A 5 12.96 6.06 -1.46
C GLY A 5 12.21 6.65 -2.64
N ALA A 6 10.90 6.84 -2.52
CA ALA A 6 10.10 7.54 -3.53
C ALA A 6 8.87 8.22 -2.92
N THR A 7 8.37 9.26 -3.58
CA THR A 7 7.16 9.97 -3.16
C THR A 7 5.92 9.32 -3.76
N VAL A 8 4.92 9.06 -2.92
CA VAL A 8 3.60 8.60 -3.36
C VAL A 8 2.83 9.76 -3.98
N VAL A 9 2.32 9.54 -5.19
CA VAL A 9 1.55 10.52 -5.97
C VAL A 9 0.07 10.15 -6.09
N ARG A 10 -0.26 8.87 -5.91
CA ARG A 10 -1.64 8.37 -5.97
C ARG A 10 -1.76 7.04 -5.23
N VAL A 11 -2.96 6.75 -4.77
CA VAL A 11 -3.35 5.44 -4.23
C VAL A 11 -4.42 4.87 -5.16
N GLU A 12 -4.19 3.68 -5.73
CA GLU A 12 -5.14 3.03 -6.65
C GLU A 12 -6.26 2.33 -5.89
N ASP A 13 -5.89 1.58 -4.86
CA ASP A 13 -6.80 0.73 -4.08
C ASP A 13 -6.29 0.57 -2.63
N ALA A 14 -6.85 -0.38 -1.89
CA ALA A 14 -6.52 -0.62 -0.48
C ALA A 14 -5.09 -1.13 -0.23
N SER A 15 -4.33 -1.53 -1.25
CA SER A 15 -2.97 -2.05 -1.11
C SER A 15 -1.99 -1.62 -2.20
N THR A 16 -2.42 -0.81 -3.16
CA THR A 16 -1.59 -0.39 -4.31
C THR A 16 -1.37 1.12 -4.33
N LEU A 17 -0.09 1.51 -4.36
CA LEU A 17 0.42 2.88 -4.42
C LEU A 17 1.02 3.16 -5.80
N ILE A 18 0.93 4.41 -6.25
CA ILE A 18 1.73 4.93 -7.36
C ILE A 18 2.76 5.89 -6.81
N ILE A 19 4.04 5.64 -7.12
CA ILE A 19 5.17 6.48 -6.71
C ILE A 19 5.84 7.15 -7.91
N ARG A 20 6.55 8.25 -7.70
CA ARG A 20 7.31 8.92 -8.78
C ARG A 20 8.42 8.00 -9.36
N PRO A 21 8.64 8.00 -10.69
CA PRO A 21 7.91 8.73 -11.73
C PRO A 21 6.82 7.85 -12.39
N TYR A 22 5.79 7.44 -11.64
CA TYR A 22 4.64 6.61 -12.06
C TYR A 22 4.85 5.09 -12.04
N MET A 23 5.57 4.57 -11.05
CA MET A 23 5.67 3.13 -10.80
C MET A 23 4.57 2.67 -9.83
N ALA A 24 3.91 1.56 -10.14
CA ALA A 24 2.97 0.91 -9.23
C ALA A 24 3.70 0.01 -8.22
N VAL A 25 3.31 0.10 -6.96
CA VAL A 25 3.83 -0.70 -5.85
C VAL A 25 2.66 -1.27 -5.05
N ARG A 26 2.57 -2.60 -4.97
CA ARG A 26 1.60 -3.30 -4.13
C ARG A 26 2.23 -3.74 -2.82
N LEU A 27 1.54 -3.49 -1.71
CA LEU A 27 1.97 -3.94 -0.39
C LEU A 27 1.98 -5.47 -0.34
N ALA A 28 3.16 -6.06 -0.16
CA ALA A 28 3.35 -7.49 0.02
C ALA A 28 2.56 -8.01 1.24
N GLY A 29 1.81 -9.10 1.05
CA GLY A 29 1.04 -9.75 2.11
C GLY A 29 -0.09 -8.88 2.71
N VAL A 30 -0.64 -7.94 1.94
CA VAL A 30 -1.83 -7.18 2.32
C VAL A 30 -2.95 -7.53 1.34
N GLU A 31 -3.99 -8.16 1.84
CA GLU A 31 -5.17 -8.51 1.05
C GLU A 31 -6.16 -7.35 1.07
N ALA A 32 -6.48 -6.81 -0.10
CA ALA A 32 -7.47 -5.75 -0.24
C ALA A 32 -8.88 -6.32 -0.05
N PRO A 33 -9.80 -5.58 0.61
CA PRO A 33 -11.21 -5.95 0.66
C PRO A 33 -11.85 -6.01 -0.74
N LEU A 34 -13.05 -6.59 -0.81
CA LEU A 34 -13.79 -6.70 -2.07
C LEU A 34 -13.96 -5.33 -2.73
N ARG A 35 -13.51 -5.22 -3.98
CA ARG A 35 -13.58 -3.97 -4.74
C ARG A 35 -15.02 -3.44 -4.79
N GLY A 36 -15.19 -2.18 -4.43
CA GLY A 36 -16.50 -1.51 -4.38
C GLY A 36 -17.25 -1.69 -3.06
N SER A 37 -16.74 -2.48 -2.12
CA SER A 37 -17.30 -2.54 -0.77
C SER A 37 -16.97 -1.28 0.04
N PRO A 38 -17.75 -0.95 1.08
CA PRO A 38 -17.43 0.13 2.01
C PRO A 38 -16.04 -0.02 2.64
N GLU A 39 -15.63 -1.24 2.97
CA GLU A 39 -14.33 -1.55 3.57
C GLU A 39 -13.18 -1.25 2.61
N ALA A 40 -13.33 -1.55 1.32
CA ALA A 40 -12.34 -1.22 0.31
C ALA A 40 -12.12 0.29 0.21
N GLU A 41 -13.18 1.08 0.24
CA GLU A 41 -13.08 2.55 0.23
C GLU A 41 -12.48 3.10 1.53
N MET A 42 -12.86 2.54 2.69
CA MET A 42 -12.25 2.90 3.98
C MET A 42 -10.74 2.62 4.00
N ALA A 43 -10.32 1.43 3.55
CA ALA A 43 -8.92 1.04 3.48
C ALA A 43 -8.13 1.89 2.46
N ARG A 44 -8.69 2.17 1.28
CA ARG A 44 -8.09 3.08 0.30
C ARG A 44 -7.85 4.46 0.89
N ARG A 45 -8.87 5.06 1.54
CA ARG A 45 -8.76 6.37 2.21
C ARG A 45 -7.72 6.36 3.30
N LYS A 46 -7.64 5.27 4.08
CA LYS A 46 -6.64 5.16 5.14
C LYS A 46 -5.23 5.13 4.58
N LEU A 47 -5.00 4.36 3.52
CA LEU A 47 -3.71 4.30 2.84
C LEU A 47 -3.33 5.66 2.24
N GLU A 48 -4.29 6.36 1.65
CA GLU A 48 -4.13 7.71 1.11
C GLU A 48 -3.76 8.74 2.19
N GLU A 49 -4.49 8.77 3.31
CA GLU A 49 -4.18 9.62 4.48
C GLU A 49 -2.75 9.38 5.00
N LEU A 50 -2.34 8.11 5.07
CA LEU A 50 -1.03 7.74 5.56
C LEU A 50 0.08 8.19 4.60
N THR A 51 -0.10 8.06 3.29
CA THR A 51 1.02 8.05 2.35
C THR A 51 1.04 9.15 1.31
N LEU A 52 -0.11 9.75 0.97
CA LEU A 52 -0.20 10.69 -0.15
C LEU A 52 0.74 11.88 0.05
N ASN A 53 1.51 12.21 -1.00
CA ASN A 53 2.56 13.24 -1.00
C ASN A 53 3.70 13.02 -0.01
N LYS A 54 3.79 11.86 0.65
CA LYS A 54 4.90 11.52 1.54
C LYS A 54 5.93 10.64 0.83
N LYS A 55 7.16 10.68 1.35
CA LYS A 55 8.24 9.81 0.91
C LYS A 55 8.14 8.49 1.67
N ILE A 56 8.06 7.39 0.94
CA ILE A 56 8.14 6.04 1.49
C ILE A 56 9.50 5.42 1.16
N GLU A 57 9.90 4.46 1.96
CA GLU A 57 10.95 3.50 1.61
C GLU A 57 10.31 2.20 1.19
N PHE A 58 10.87 1.52 0.18
CA PHE A 58 10.35 0.23 -0.26
C PHE A 58 11.46 -0.71 -0.73
N GLU A 59 11.16 -1.99 -0.67
CA GLU A 59 11.99 -3.09 -1.14
C GLU A 59 11.11 -4.06 -1.94
N VAL A 60 11.32 -4.09 -3.25
CA VAL A 60 10.57 -4.97 -4.17
C VAL A 60 11.06 -6.40 -3.99
N GLN A 61 10.14 -7.31 -3.70
CA GLN A 61 10.38 -8.75 -3.59
C GLN A 61 10.15 -9.45 -4.93
N GLU A 62 9.11 -9.03 -5.64
CA GLU A 62 8.69 -9.62 -6.91
C GLU A 62 8.06 -8.56 -7.82
N TRP A 63 8.05 -8.80 -9.12
CA TRP A 63 7.32 -8.00 -10.10
C TRP A 63 6.21 -8.85 -10.70
N ASP A 64 5.00 -8.29 -10.79
CA ASP A 64 3.94 -8.94 -11.54
C ASP A 64 4.11 -8.75 -13.06
N ARG A 65 3.30 -9.48 -13.84
CA ARG A 65 3.35 -9.43 -15.32
C ARG A 65 3.01 -8.06 -15.91
N LEU A 66 2.37 -7.19 -15.15
CA LEU A 66 1.95 -5.85 -15.56
C LEU A 66 2.94 -4.77 -15.11
N GLY A 67 4.05 -5.16 -14.49
CA GLY A 67 5.08 -4.24 -14.01
C GLY A 67 4.77 -3.58 -12.67
N CYS A 68 3.85 -4.13 -11.88
CA CYS A 68 3.64 -3.72 -10.50
C CYS A 68 4.65 -4.42 -9.58
N GLY A 69 5.38 -3.63 -8.78
CA GLY A 69 6.30 -4.18 -7.80
C GLY A 69 5.57 -4.61 -6.53
N ILE A 70 5.68 -5.88 -6.15
CA ILE A 70 5.22 -6.39 -4.86
C ILE A 70 6.32 -6.13 -3.84
N ALA A 71 6.04 -5.28 -2.83
CA ALA A 71 7.09 -4.74 -1.97
C ALA A 71 6.74 -4.71 -0.48
N MET A 72 7.79 -4.81 0.33
CA MET A 72 7.76 -4.32 1.71
C MET A 72 7.93 -2.81 1.67
N VAL A 73 7.10 -2.08 2.41
CA VAL A 73 7.03 -0.62 2.39
C VAL A 73 7.07 -0.07 3.80
N TRP A 74 7.84 0.99 3.98
CA TRP A 74 7.98 1.71 5.24
C TRP A 74 7.68 3.20 5.06
N LEU A 75 7.01 3.77 6.06
CA LEU A 75 6.80 5.20 6.21
C LEU A 75 7.45 5.62 7.53
N ASP A 76 8.43 6.52 7.47
CA ASP A 76 9.16 7.00 8.64
C ASP A 76 9.72 5.86 9.52
N GLY A 77 10.22 4.80 8.87
CA GLY A 77 10.76 3.61 9.53
C GLY A 77 9.74 2.57 10.00
N SER A 78 8.45 2.91 10.01
CA SER A 78 7.35 2.00 10.40
C SER A 78 6.83 1.18 9.22
N SER A 79 6.48 -0.09 9.45
CA SER A 79 5.94 -0.99 8.41
C SER A 79 4.54 -0.55 7.99
N LEU A 80 4.40 -0.08 6.74
CA LEU A 80 3.10 0.29 6.18
C LEU A 80 2.25 -0.95 5.87
N ASN A 81 2.88 -2.05 5.44
CA ASN A 81 2.22 -3.32 5.17
C ASN A 81 1.46 -3.84 6.39
N GLU A 82 2.13 -3.85 7.55
CA GLU A 82 1.54 -4.30 8.81
C GLU A 82 0.40 -3.38 9.26
N ALA A 83 0.62 -2.07 9.20
CA ALA A 83 -0.40 -1.08 9.56
C ALA A 83 -1.69 -1.26 8.73
N MET A 84 -1.56 -1.46 7.41
CA MET A 84 -2.70 -1.68 6.53
C MET A 84 -3.36 -3.05 6.75
N ARG A 85 -2.58 -4.11 6.96
CA ARG A 85 -3.12 -5.45 7.26
C ARG A 85 -3.97 -5.41 8.53
N THR A 86 -3.43 -4.87 9.62
CA THR A 86 -4.16 -4.76 10.90
C THR A 86 -5.42 -3.91 10.76
N TYR A 87 -5.35 -2.80 10.00
CA TYR A 87 -6.51 -1.96 9.75
C TYR A 87 -7.61 -2.73 9.01
N ILE A 88 -7.27 -3.42 7.92
CA ILE A 88 -8.22 -4.18 7.10
C ILE A 88 -8.84 -5.34 7.89
N GLU A 89 -8.04 -6.11 8.62
CA GLU A 89 -8.54 -7.18 9.50
C GLU A 89 -9.50 -6.65 10.57
N GLY A 90 -9.27 -5.43 11.05
CA GLY A 90 -10.15 -4.74 12.00
C GLY A 90 -11.51 -4.32 11.42
N LEU A 91 -11.59 -4.09 10.11
CA LEU A 91 -12.85 -3.78 9.43
C LEU A 91 -13.77 -5.01 9.37
N GLY A 92 -13.20 -6.19 9.10
CA GLY A 92 -13.97 -7.44 8.98
C GLY A 92 -14.55 -7.98 10.29
N LYS A 93 -14.02 -7.58 11.45
CA LYS A 93 -14.49 -8.01 12.78
C LYS A 93 -15.68 -7.21 13.32
N LYS A 94 -16.13 -6.18 12.60
CA LYS A 94 -17.22 -5.28 13.03
C LYS A 94 -18.62 -5.65 12.52
N ASN A 95 -18.77 -6.80 11.87
CA ASN A 95 -20.06 -7.34 11.43
C ASN A 95 -20.50 -8.53 12.29
#